data_AF-A0A7T6VIJ2-F1
#
_entry.id   AF-A0A7T6VIJ2-F1
#
_cell.length_a   1.000
_cell.length_b   1.000
_cell.length_c   1.000
_cell.angle_alpha   90.00
_cell.angle_beta   90.00
_cell.angle_gamma   90.00
#
_symmetry.space_group_name_H-M   'P 1'
#
loop_
_entity.id
_entity.type
_entity.pdbx_description
1 polymer ?
#
loop_
_entity_poly.entity_id
_entity_poly.type
_entity_poly.pdbx_seq_one_letter_code
_entity_poly.pdbx_strand_id
1 'polypeptide(L)'
;MLGLEAGVALSFIRPGKPVENAYIESFNGRFRDECLNERSFVSMRHAKRLIEEWRIEYNTERPHSSLGYLTPVQFARAHDAKQQFLTSDSNCSPD
;
A
#
# COMPACT_ATOMS: atom_id res chain seq x y z
N MET A 1 12.12 10.71 12.84
CA MET A 1 13.49 11.20 12.61
C MET A 1 14.35 10.21 11.82
N LEU A 2 14.20 8.89 12.02
CA LEU A 2 14.91 7.84 11.25
C LEU A 2 14.63 7.78 9.73
N GLY A 3 13.47 8.25 9.24
CA GLY A 3 13.12 8.19 7.81
C GLY A 3 13.91 9.17 6.92
N LEU A 4 14.31 10.33 7.46
CA LEU A 4 15.11 11.32 6.73
C LEU A 4 16.53 10.82 6.44
N GLU A 5 17.09 10.00 7.34
CA GLU A 5 18.44 9.43 7.18
C GLU A 5 18.50 8.34 6.10
N ALA A 6 17.37 7.74 5.74
CA ALA A 6 17.25 6.77 4.66
C ALA A 6 17.03 7.41 3.28
N GLY A 7 17.12 8.74 3.16
CA GLY A 7 16.87 9.46 1.91
C GLY A 7 15.39 9.54 1.52
N VAL A 8 14.46 9.26 2.44
CA VAL A 8 13.02 9.33 2.18
C VAL A 8 12.53 10.78 2.34
N ALA A 9 12.02 11.34 1.25
CA ALA A 9 11.39 12.66 1.27
C ALA A 9 10.01 12.61 1.94
N LEU A 10 9.73 13.56 2.83
CA LEU A 10 8.40 13.73 3.41
C LEU A 10 7.51 14.49 2.43
N SER A 11 6.35 13.91 2.11
CA SER A 11 5.31 14.56 1.32
C SER A 11 4.08 14.80 2.19
N PHE A 12 3.65 16.06 2.25
CA PHE A 12 2.45 16.46 2.99
C PHE A 12 1.31 16.75 2.02
N ILE A 13 0.08 16.48 2.47
CA ILE A 13 -1.12 16.90 1.73
C ILE A 13 -1.17 18.42 1.61
N ARG A 14 -1.74 18.90 0.50
CA ARG A 14 -1.93 20.33 0.30
C ARG A 14 -3.06 20.85 1.20
N PRO A 15 -2.91 22.06 1.80
CA PRO A 15 -4.01 22.68 2.55
C PRO A 15 -5.29 22.75 1.72
N GLY A 16 -6.41 22.30 2.30
CA GLY A 16 -7.71 22.29 1.62
C GLY A 16 -7.91 21.18 0.58
N LYS A 17 -7.03 20.16 0.52
CA LYS A 17 -7.18 18.99 -0.37
C LYS A 17 -7.35 17.67 0.43
N PRO A 18 -8.47 17.47 1.15
CA PRO A 18 -8.71 16.26 1.94
C PRO A 18 -8.74 14.98 1.08
N VAL A 19 -9.10 15.11 -0.19
CA VAL A 19 -9.12 13.98 -1.16
C VAL A 19 -7.74 13.33 -1.34
N GLU A 20 -6.65 14.05 -1.07
CA GLU A 20 -5.28 13.50 -1.14
C GLU A 20 -4.99 12.50 -0.01
N ASN A 21 -5.82 12.46 1.03
CA ASN A 21 -5.71 11.49 2.12
C ASN A 21 -6.77 10.37 2.03
N ALA A 22 -7.71 10.47 1.09
CA ALA A 22 -8.89 9.60 1.02
C ALA A 22 -8.53 8.11 0.89
N TYR A 23 -7.44 7.77 0.22
CA TYR A 23 -6.98 6.38 0.10
C TYR A 23 -6.47 5.83 1.44
N ILE A 24 -5.72 6.63 2.21
CA ILE A 24 -5.23 6.27 3.54
C ILE A 24 -6.40 6.14 4.51
N GLU A 25 -7.36 7.06 4.43
CA GLU A 25 -8.57 7.02 5.25
C GLU A 25 -9.40 5.77 4.96
N SER A 26 -9.59 5.43 3.69
CA SER A 26 -10.31 4.21 3.30
C SER A 26 -9.61 2.94 3.80
N PHE A 27 -8.27 2.87 3.66
CA PHE A 27 -7.48 1.77 4.20
C PHE A 27 -7.60 1.64 5.72
N ASN A 28 -7.40 2.75 6.44
CA ASN A 28 -7.45 2.75 7.91
C ASN A 28 -8.84 2.45 8.46
N GLY A 29 -9.90 2.91 7.79
CA GLY A 29 -11.27 2.53 8.12
C GLY A 29 -11.47 1.03 7.99
N ARG A 30 -11.04 0.45 6.87
CA ARG A 30 -11.14 -0.98 6.61
C ARG A 30 -10.39 -1.84 7.62
N PHE A 31 -9.15 -1.45 7.92
CA PHE A 31 -8.33 -2.12 8.91
C PHE A 31 -8.97 -2.09 10.30
N ARG A 32 -9.54 -0.94 10.68
CA ARG A 32 -10.24 -0.82 11.96
C ARG A 32 -11.46 -1.73 12.02
N ASP A 33 -12.32 -1.66 11.02
CA ASP A 33 -13.61 -2.33 11.05
C ASP A 33 -13.48 -3.85 10.96
N GLU A 34 -12.56 -4.35 10.12
CA GLU A 34 -12.46 -5.77 9.82
C GLU A 34 -11.36 -6.51 10.59
N CYS A 35 -10.32 -5.80 11.07
CA CYS A 35 -9.24 -6.44 11.82
C CYS A 35 -9.31 -6.11 13.31
N LEU A 36 -9.37 -4.82 13.65
CA LEU A 36 -9.24 -4.40 15.05
C LEU A 36 -10.54 -4.56 15.84
N ASN A 37 -11.69 -4.27 15.23
CA ASN A 37 -12.98 -4.34 15.91
C ASN A 37 -13.53 -5.79 15.99
N GLU A 38 -13.15 -6.68 15.08
CA GLU A 38 -13.61 -8.07 15.07
C GLU A 38 -12.81 -9.00 16.00
N ARG A 39 -11.68 -8.54 16.54
CA ARG A 39 -10.74 -9.41 17.28
C ARG A 39 -10.47 -8.88 18.69
N SER A 40 -10.56 -9.78 19.67
CA SER A 40 -10.01 -9.53 21.01
C SER A 40 -8.54 -9.96 21.08
N PHE A 41 -7.66 -9.04 21.45
CA PHE A 41 -6.24 -9.32 21.57
C PHE A 41 -5.87 -9.79 22.96
N VAL A 42 -5.50 -11.06 23.09
CA VAL A 42 -5.05 -11.65 24.36
C VAL A 42 -3.58 -11.40 24.69
N SER A 43 -2.77 -10.98 23.69
CA SER A 43 -1.37 -10.59 23.87
C SER A 43 -0.84 -9.82 22.66
N MET A 44 0.31 -9.14 22.82
CA MET A 44 0.99 -8.47 21.71
C MET A 44 1.41 -9.44 20.60
N ARG A 45 1.86 -10.65 20.95
CA ARG A 45 2.21 -11.69 19.98
C ARG A 45 0.99 -12.12 19.16
N HIS A 46 -0.16 -12.25 19.83
CA HIS A 46 -1.43 -12.58 19.16
C HIS A 46 -1.86 -11.45 18.22
N ALA A 47 -1.80 -10.19 18.66
CA ALA A 47 -2.12 -9.04 17.83
C ALA A 47 -1.25 -8.97 16.57
N LYS A 48 0.07 -9.14 16.71
CA LYS A 48 0.99 -9.15 15.56
C LYS A 48 0.62 -10.23 14.54
N ARG A 49 0.26 -11.43 14.99
CA ARG A 49 -0.15 -12.52 14.09
C ARG A 49 -1.43 -12.17 13.33
N LEU A 50 -2.48 -11.74 14.03
CA LEU A 50 -3.76 -11.43 13.40
C LEU A 50 -3.66 -10.25 12.41
N ILE A 51 -2.88 -9.22 12.77
CA ILE A 51 -2.65 -8.08 11.88
C ILE A 51 -1.84 -8.51 10.64
N GLU A 52 -0.86 -9.40 10.80
CA GLU A 52 -0.09 -9.96 9.69
C GLU A 52 -0.97 -10.78 8.75
N GLU A 53 -1.80 -11.67 9.29
CA GLU A 53 -2.76 -12.47 8.53
C GLU A 53 -3.71 -11.57 7.73
N TRP A 54 -4.30 -10.56 8.38
CA TRP A 54 -5.17 -9.59 7.71
C TRP A 54 -4.43 -8.79 6.62
N ARG A 55 -3.18 -8.39 6.87
CA ARG A 55 -2.36 -7.67 5.87
C ARG A 55 -2.12 -8.53 4.63
N ILE A 56 -1.83 -9.82 4.81
CA ILE A 56 -1.62 -10.75 3.70
C ILE A 56 -2.91 -10.85 2.90
N GLU A 57 -4.04 -11.18 3.55
CA GLU A 57 -5.36 -11.30 2.91
C GLU A 57 -5.72 -10.04 2.11
N TYR A 58 -5.61 -8.86 2.73
CA TYR A 58 -5.90 -7.58 2.09
C TYR A 58 -5.08 -7.37 0.81
N ASN A 59 -3.80 -7.73 0.83
CA ASN A 59 -2.90 -7.49 -0.29
C ASN A 59 -2.99 -8.56 -1.40
N THR A 60 -3.34 -9.80 -1.06
CA THR A 60 -3.29 -10.94 -2.00
C THR A 60 -4.64 -11.41 -2.48
N GLU A 61 -5.72 -11.16 -1.75
CA GLU A 61 -7.02 -11.77 -2.03
C GLU A 61 -8.10 -10.75 -2.39
N ARG A 62 -7.99 -9.50 -1.96
CA ARG A 62 -9.05 -8.50 -2.10
C ARG A 62 -8.90 -7.63 -3.35
N PRO A 63 -9.81 -7.74 -4.34
CA PRO A 63 -9.79 -6.87 -5.52
C PRO A 63 -10.34 -5.49 -5.19
N HIS A 64 -9.69 -4.43 -5.70
CA HIS A 64 -10.15 -3.06 -5.51
C HIS A 64 -10.62 -2.45 -6.83
N SER A 65 -11.80 -1.85 -6.85
CA SER A 65 -12.36 -1.20 -8.04
C SER A 65 -11.48 -0.05 -8.56
N SER A 66 -10.83 0.69 -7.66
CA SER A 66 -9.85 1.74 -8.00
C SER A 66 -8.59 1.20 -8.67
N LEU A 67 -8.31 -0.09 -8.53
CA LEU A 67 -7.18 -0.79 -9.15
C LEU A 67 -7.63 -1.62 -10.37
N GLY A 68 -8.82 -1.37 -10.92
CA GLY A 68 -9.37 -2.14 -12.04
C GLY A 68 -9.77 -3.57 -11.65
N TYR A 69 -10.23 -3.76 -10.40
CA TYR A 69 -10.55 -5.07 -9.82
C TYR A 69 -9.34 -6.02 -9.74
N LEU A 70 -8.15 -5.46 -9.56
CA LEU A 70 -6.94 -6.19 -9.19
C LEU A 70 -6.74 -6.13 -7.67
N THR A 71 -6.07 -7.15 -7.14
CA THR A 71 -5.52 -7.11 -5.78
C THR A 71 -4.32 -6.16 -5.73
N PRO A 72 -3.99 -5.57 -4.57
CA PRO A 72 -2.80 -4.71 -4.43
C PRO A 72 -1.51 -5.36 -4.96
N VAL A 73 -1.29 -6.64 -4.69
CA VAL A 73 -0.10 -7.37 -5.20
C VAL A 73 -0.12 -7.52 -6.72
N GLN A 74 -1.26 -7.82 -7.32
CA GLN A 74 -1.37 -7.91 -8.78
C GLN A 74 -1.12 -6.55 -9.44
N PHE A 75 -1.70 -5.49 -8.88
CA PHE A 75 -1.51 -4.13 -9.38
C PHE A 75 -0.03 -3.71 -9.30
N ALA A 76 0.63 -3.94 -8.15
CA ALA A 76 2.05 -3.63 -7.96
C ALA A 76 2.93 -4.36 -8.99
N ARG A 77 2.74 -5.68 -9.16
CA ARG A 77 3.49 -6.49 -10.14
C ARG A 77 3.32 -5.97 -11.58
N ALA A 78 2.10 -5.63 -11.97
CA ALA A 78 1.82 -5.08 -13.30
C ALA A 78 2.48 -3.71 -13.50
N HIS A 79 2.48 -2.87 -12.46
CA HIS A 79 3.12 -1.56 -12.50
C HIS A 79 4.66 -1.68 -12.59
N ASP A 80 5.27 -2.57 -11.81
CA ASP A 80 6.71 -2.81 -11.83
C ASP A 80 7.18 -3.29 -13.22
N ALA A 81 6.46 -4.25 -13.81
CA ALA A 81 6.74 -4.72 -15.17
C ALA A 81 6.66 -3.61 -16.22
N LYS A 82 5.67 -2.71 -16.10
CA LYS A 82 5.51 -1.55 -16.98
C LYS A 82 6.65 -0.54 -16.83
N GLN A 83 7.12 -0.29 -15.60
CA GLN A 83 8.26 0.59 -15.35
C GLN A 83 9.55 0.00 -15.92
N GLN A 84 9.78 -1.30 -15.74
CA GLN A 84 10.95 -1.99 -16.29
C GLN A 84 11.00 -1.95 -17.81
N PHE A 85 9.85 -2.13 -18.48
CA PHE A 85 9.73 -2.00 -19.93
C PHE A 85 10.11 -0.57 -20.41
N LEU A 86 9.53 0.47 -19.79
CA LEU A 86 9.83 1.87 -20.12
C LEU A 86 11.31 2.25 -19.91
N THR A 87 11.97 1.69 -18.88
CA THR A 87 13.40 1.93 -18.64
C THR A 87 14.31 1.17 -19.60
N SER A 88 13.85 0.05 -20.17
CA SER A 88 14.64 -0.79 -21.07
C SER A 88 14.69 -0.25 -22.49
N ASP A 89 13.62 0.41 -22.94
CA ASP A 89 13.54 1.05 -24.27
C ASP A 89 14.34 2.37 -24.36
N SER A 90 14.90 2.85 -23.25
CA SER A 90 15.66 4.12 -23.19
C SER A 90 17.19 3.95 -23.39
N ASN A 91 17.70 2.72 -23.56
CA ASN A 91 19.10 2.49 -23.93
C ASN A 91 19.26 2.44 -25.45
N CYS A 92 19.02 3.56 -26.14
CA CYS A 92 19.57 3.79 -27.47
C CYS A 92 20.95 4.44 -27.29
N SER A 93 22.00 3.73 -27.71
CA SER A 93 23.41 4.11 -27.61
C SER A 93 23.72 5.52 -28.12
N PRO A 94 24.69 6.24 -27.54
CA PRO A 94 25.35 7.31 -28.27
C PRO A 94 26.42 6.71 -29.20
N ASP A 95 26.39 7.12 -30.47
CA ASP A 95 27.47 6.97 -31.46
C ASP A 95 28.81 7.51 -30.95
#